data_AF-A0A847DLB1-F1
#
_entry.id   AF-A0A847DLB1-F1
#
_cell.length_a   1.000
_cell.length_b   1.000
_cell.length_c   1.000
_cell.angle_alpha   90.00
_cell.angle_beta   90.00
_cell.angle_gamma   90.00
#
_symmetry.space_group_name_H-M   'P 1'
#
loop_
_entity.id
_entity.type
_entity.pdbx_description
1 polymer ?
#
loop_
_entity_poly.entity_id
_entity_poly.type
_entity_poly.pdbx_seq_one_letter_code
_entity_poly.pdbx_strand_id
1 'polypeptide(L)'
;MFAIEVSKVREVLEYTTITRVPGSPDYMEGVINVRGSVVPVMDLKKKLNIPASDTDINTRIVIMELILNDEKVVVGYIADKVREVMSLSPGQIQAPMQA
;
A
#
# COMPACT_ATOMS: atom_id res chain seq x y z
N MET A 1 10.63 -1.93 8.48
CA MET A 1 9.94 -2.94 7.65
C MET A 1 8.49 -2.97 8.10
N PHE A 2 7.56 -3.03 7.16
CA PHE A 2 6.13 -3.12 7.44
C PHE A 2 5.61 -4.48 6.97
N ALA A 3 4.50 -4.92 7.56
CA ALA A 3 3.81 -6.13 7.16
C ALA A 3 2.31 -5.82 7.04
N ILE A 4 1.66 -6.53 6.13
CA ILE A 4 0.22 -6.48 5.91
C ILE A 4 -0.31 -7.90 5.94
N GLU A 5 -1.55 -8.04 6.36
CA GLU A 5 -2.22 -9.33 6.37
C GLU A 5 -2.44 -9.82 4.93
N VAL A 6 -1.97 -11.02 4.61
CA VAL A 6 -2.01 -11.55 3.22
C VAL A 6 -3.45 -11.68 2.71
N SER A 7 -4.41 -11.92 3.59
CA SER A 7 -5.85 -12.02 3.26
C SER A 7 -6.41 -10.73 2.64
N LYS A 8 -5.79 -9.58 2.91
CA LYS A 8 -6.19 -8.27 2.38
C LYS A 8 -5.49 -7.93 1.07
N VAL A 9 -4.50 -8.71 0.65
CA VAL A 9 -3.73 -8.46 -0.57
C VAL A 9 -4.42 -9.15 -1.75
N ARG A 10 -4.81 -8.36 -2.75
CA ARG A 10 -5.37 -8.88 -4.00
C ARG A 10 -4.28 -9.28 -4.98
N GLU A 11 -3.33 -8.40 -5.22
CA GLU A 11 -2.19 -8.64 -6.12
C GLU A 11 -1.05 -7.65 -5.84
N VAL A 12 0.16 -8.02 -6.25
CA VAL A 12 1.35 -7.16 -6.21
C VAL A 12 1.74 -6.83 -7.63
N LEU A 13 1.72 -5.55 -7.98
CA LEU A 13 2.04 -5.05 -9.32
C LEU A 13 3.43 -4.44 -9.34
N GLU A 14 4.05 -4.44 -10.51
CA GLU A 14 5.22 -3.60 -10.78
C GLU A 14 4.83 -2.12 -10.63
N TYR A 15 5.81 -1.29 -10.24
CA TYR A 15 5.61 0.14 -10.26
C TYR A 15 5.36 0.63 -11.69
N THR A 16 4.33 1.46 -11.86
CA THR A 16 3.92 2.01 -13.15
C THR A 16 3.59 3.48 -13.02
N THR A 17 3.37 4.15 -14.14
CA THR A 17 2.98 5.56 -14.15
C THR A 17 1.67 5.77 -13.40
N ILE A 18 1.70 6.66 -12.42
CA ILE A 18 0.54 7.05 -11.62
C ILE A 18 -0.02 8.36 -12.17
N THR A 19 -1.32 8.38 -12.46
CA THR A 19 -2.02 9.59 -12.89
C THR A 19 -2.33 10.44 -11.65
N ARG A 20 -1.65 11.58 -11.51
CA ARG A 20 -1.87 12.50 -10.40
C ARG A 20 -3.32 12.99 -10.35
N VAL A 21 -3.86 13.08 -9.14
CA VAL A 21 -5.18 13.66 -8.87
C VAL A 21 -5.00 15.08 -8.33
N PRO A 22 -5.50 16.13 -9.03
CA PRO A 22 -5.39 17.50 -8.54
C PRO A 22 -6.08 17.69 -7.18
N GLY A 23 -5.43 18.41 -6.26
CA GLY A 23 -5.97 18.72 -4.94
C GLY A 23 -5.95 17.55 -3.95
N SER A 24 -5.37 16.40 -4.31
CA SER A 24 -5.17 15.31 -3.35
C SER A 24 -4.07 15.64 -2.34
N PRO A 25 -4.13 15.07 -1.12
CA PRO A 25 -3.03 15.16 -0.16
C PRO A 25 -1.72 14.61 -0.74
N ASP A 26 -0.57 15.11 -0.28
CA ASP A 26 0.76 14.74 -0.82
C ASP A 26 1.08 13.25 -0.77
N TYR A 27 0.51 12.52 0.20
CA TYR A 27 0.69 11.06 0.33
C TYR A 27 -0.17 10.26 -0.66
N MET A 28 -1.07 10.90 -1.39
CA MET A 28 -1.87 10.29 -2.44
C MET A 28 -1.22 10.61 -3.78
N GLU A 29 -0.43 9.66 -4.29
CA GLU A 29 0.27 9.84 -5.57
C GLU A 29 -0.69 10.02 -6.74
N GLY A 30 -1.89 9.44 -6.63
CA GLY A 30 -2.94 9.58 -7.63
C GLY A 30 -3.69 8.27 -7.83
N VAL A 31 -3.94 7.91 -9.09
CA VAL A 31 -4.68 6.71 -9.48
C VAL A 31 -3.95 5.90 -10.56
N ILE A 32 -4.19 4.59 -10.59
CA ILE A 32 -3.81 3.69 -11.68
C ILE A 32 -5.03 2.93 -12.19
N ASN A 33 -4.95 2.42 -13.41
CA ASN A 33 -5.95 1.52 -13.95
C ASN A 33 -5.53 0.06 -13.72
N VAL A 34 -6.32 -0.68 -12.95
CA VAL A 34 -6.17 -2.11 -12.74
C VAL A 34 -7.33 -2.83 -13.42
N ARG A 35 -7.10 -3.36 -14.63
CA ARG A 35 -8.08 -4.15 -15.40
C ARG A 35 -9.43 -3.45 -15.60
N GLY A 36 -9.40 -2.14 -15.87
CA GLY A 36 -10.58 -1.30 -16.06
C GLY A 36 -11.08 -0.62 -14.79
N SER A 37 -10.59 -0.99 -13.61
CA SER A 37 -10.92 -0.34 -12.34
C SER A 37 -9.92 0.76 -11.99
N VAL A 38 -10.41 1.95 -11.66
CA VAL A 38 -9.58 3.05 -11.16
C VAL A 38 -9.25 2.79 -9.70
N VAL A 39 -7.97 2.57 -9.40
CA VAL A 39 -7.49 2.29 -8.05
C VAL A 39 -6.66 3.46 -7.55
N PRO A 40 -7.02 4.09 -6.41
CA PRO A 40 -6.19 5.13 -5.79
C PRO A 40 -4.89 4.52 -5.23
N VAL A 41 -3.78 5.23 -5.39
CA VAL A 41 -2.46 4.81 -4.95
C VAL A 41 -1.90 5.81 -3.94
N MET A 42 -1.43 5.28 -2.81
CA MET A 42 -0.82 6.05 -1.73
C MET A 42 0.65 5.68 -1.52
N ASP A 43 1.46 6.67 -1.16
CA ASP A 43 2.83 6.48 -0.66
C ASP A 43 2.81 6.44 0.88
N LEU A 44 3.07 5.25 1.45
CA LEU A 44 3.14 5.07 2.91
C LEU A 44 4.28 5.84 3.55
N LYS A 45 5.39 6.07 2.83
CA LYS A 45 6.52 6.84 3.37
C LYS A 45 6.09 8.27 3.62
N LYS A 46 5.42 8.90 2.64
CA LYS A 46 4.84 10.23 2.81
C LYS A 46 3.78 10.26 3.91
N LYS A 47 2.90 9.26 3.97
CA LYS A 47 1.83 9.20 4.99
C LYS A 47 2.38 9.09 6.42
N LEU A 48 3.49 8.37 6.60
CA LEU A 48 4.11 8.09 7.89
C LEU A 48 5.33 8.99 8.19
N ASN A 49 5.58 10.03 7.38
CA ASN A 49 6.74 10.92 7.48
C ASN A 49 8.09 10.19 7.50
N ILE A 50 8.20 9.11 6.72
CA ILE A 50 9.44 8.37 6.51
C ILE A 50 10.19 9.04 5.35
N PRO A 51 11.53 9.18 5.43
CA PRO A 51 12.32 9.69 4.32
C PRO A 51 12.04 8.96 3.02
N ALA A 52 11.90 9.73 1.93
CA ALA A 52 11.72 9.17 0.61
C ALA A 52 12.96 8.34 0.20
N SER A 53 12.72 7.35 -0.64
CA SER A 53 13.75 6.58 -1.33
C SER A 53 13.41 6.54 -2.81
N ASP A 54 14.45 6.44 -3.64
CA ASP A 54 14.29 6.38 -5.08
C ASP A 54 13.47 5.15 -5.49
N THR A 55 12.66 5.33 -6.53
CA THR A 55 11.95 4.23 -7.16
C THR A 55 12.90 3.46 -8.06
N ASP A 56 12.89 2.14 -7.94
CA ASP A 56 13.75 1.23 -8.70
C ASP A 56 12.96 0.03 -9.26
N ILE A 57 13.67 -0.92 -9.87
CA ILE A 57 13.09 -2.15 -10.43
C ILE A 57 12.45 -3.07 -9.39
N ASN A 58 12.73 -2.87 -8.10
CA ASN A 58 12.15 -3.64 -7.00
C ASN A 58 10.88 -3.00 -6.44
N THR A 59 10.62 -1.74 -6.76
CA THR A 59 9.46 -1.00 -6.27
C THR A 59 8.17 -1.62 -6.79
N ARG A 60 7.19 -1.79 -5.90
CA ARG A 60 5.91 -2.44 -6.19
C ARG A 60 4.74 -1.56 -5.78
N ILE A 61 3.60 -1.77 -6.43
CA ILE A 61 2.30 -1.29 -5.97
C ILE A 61 1.52 -2.50 -5.44
N VAL A 62 1.27 -2.52 -4.14
CA VAL A 62 0.51 -3.58 -3.48
C VAL A 62 -0.96 -3.21 -3.48
N ILE A 63 -1.78 -3.98 -4.19
CA ILE A 63 -3.23 -3.77 -4.28
C ILE A 63 -3.90 -4.51 -3.13
N MET A 64 -4.64 -3.77 -2.31
CA MET A 64 -5.35 -4.27 -1.14
C MET A 64 -6.85 -4.06 -1.26
N GLU A 65 -7.62 -5.00 -0.72
CA GLU A 65 -9.06 -4.88 -0.49
C GLU A 65 -9.30 -4.70 1.01
N LEU A 66 -9.98 -3.61 1.37
CA LEU A 66 -10.32 -3.24 2.74
C LEU A 66 -11.83 -3.13 2.89
N ILE A 67 -12.34 -3.39 4.10
CA ILE A 67 -13.71 -3.08 4.46
C ILE A 67 -13.69 -1.76 5.24
N LEU A 68 -14.31 -0.72 4.69
CA LEU A 68 -14.45 0.60 5.32
C LEU A 68 -15.93 0.97 5.30
N ASN A 69 -16.51 1.29 6.46
CA ASN A 69 -17.94 1.62 6.59
C ASN A 69 -18.85 0.58 5.91
N ASP A 70 -18.55 -0.72 6.12
CA ASP A 70 -19.24 -1.87 5.50
C ASP A 70 -19.15 -1.97 3.96
N GLU A 71 -18.31 -1.15 3.33
CA GLU A 71 -18.06 -1.18 1.89
C GLU A 71 -16.67 -1.72 1.55
N LYS A 72 -16.59 -2.46 0.43
CA LYS A 72 -15.32 -2.93 -0.13
C LYS A 72 -14.61 -1.78 -0.85
N VAL A 73 -13.42 -1.45 -0.38
CA VAL A 73 -12.57 -0.42 -0.96
C VAL A 73 -11.27 -1.05 -1.43
N VAL A 74 -10.91 -0.82 -2.70
CA VAL A 74 -9.64 -1.26 -3.26
C VAL A 74 -8.67 -0.08 -3.29
N VAL A 75 -7.48 -0.29 -2.74
CA VAL A 75 -6.42 0.74 -2.65
C VAL A 75 -5.07 0.14 -3.04
N GLY A 76 -4.20 0.96 -3.63
CA GLY A 76 -2.80 0.62 -3.89
C GLY A 76 -1.87 1.31 -2.90
N TYR A 77 -0.85 0.60 -2.46
CA TYR A 77 0.24 1.17 -1.66
C TYR A 77 1.59 0.96 -2.35
N ILE A 78 2.41 2.01 -2.39
CA ILE A 78 3.79 1.90 -2.88
C ILE A 78 4.64 1.25 -1.79
N ALA A 79 5.41 0.25 -2.18
CA ALA A 79 6.40 -0.42 -1.34
C ALA A 79 7.74 -0.48 -2.07
N ASP A 80 8.84 -0.21 -1.35
CA ASP A 80 10.20 -0.28 -1.91
C ASP A 80 10.52 -1.66 -2.49
N LYS A 81 10.03 -2.72 -1.84
CA LYS A 81 10.02 -4.11 -2.32
C LYS A 81 9.08 -4.98 -1.49
N VAL A 82 8.58 -6.05 -2.08
CA VAL A 82 7.89 -7.14 -1.35
C VAL A 82 8.91 -8.26 -1.12
N ARG A 83 9.08 -8.70 0.14
CA ARG A 83 10.12 -9.66 0.51
C ARG A 83 9.62 -11.10 0.53
N GLU A 84 8.76 -11.44 1.47
CA GLU A 84 8.28 -12.80 1.70
C GLU A 84 6.90 -12.79 2.37
N VAL A 85 6.22 -13.93 2.33
CA VAL A 85 5.00 -14.18 3.10
C VAL A 85 5.39 -15.09 4.26
N MET A 86 5.08 -14.66 5.48
CA MET A 86 5.38 -15.43 6.70
C MET A 86 4.13 -15.60 7.56
N SER A 87 4.09 -16.71 8.31
CA SER A 87 3.08 -16.95 9.31
C SER A 87 3.55 -16.45 10.68
N LEU A 88 2.70 -15.67 11.34
CA LEU A 88 2.91 -15.19 12.70
C LEU A 88 1.78 -15.71 13.59
N SER A 89 2.13 -16.33 14.71
CA SER A 89 1.17 -16.67 15.76
C SER A 89 0.78 -15.41 16.55
N PRO A 90 -0.43 -15.36 17.17
CA PRO A 90 -0.87 -14.18 17.91
C PRO A 90 0.10 -13.71 19.00
N GLY A 91 0.81 -14.64 19.66
CA GLY A 91 1.81 -14.30 20.68
C GLY A 91 3.07 -13.61 20.16
N GLN A 92 3.29 -13.60 18.84
CA GLN A 92 4.40 -12.90 18.19
C GLN A 92 4.05 -11.45 17.81
N ILE A 93 2.77 -11.05 17.94
CA ILE A 93 2.29 -9.70 17.63
C ILE A 93 1.95 -9.02 18.96
N GLN A 94 2.71 -7.99 19.31
CA GLN A 94 2.39 -7.13 20.45
C GLN A 94 1.56 -5.93 20.00
N ALA A 95 0.67 -5.48 20.88
CA ALA A 95 -0.05 -4.24 20.67
C ALA A 95 0.95 -3.08 20.49
N PRO A 96 0.62 -2.08 19.64
CA PRO A 96 1.46 -0.90 19.51
C PRO A 96 1.63 -0.23 20.88
N MET A 97 2.84 0.26 21.14
CA MET A 97 3.14 1.00 22.37
C MET A 97 2.25 2.24 22.40
N GLN A 98 1.40 2.36 23.42
CA GLN A 98 0.57 3.57 23.57
C GLN A 98 1.49 4.70 24.07
N ALA A 99 1.44 5.84 23.38
CA ALA A 99 2.11 7.08 23.77
C ALA A 99 1.19 7.91 24.69
#